data_AF-C2KJP0-F1
#
_entry.id   AF-C2KJP0-F1
#
_cell.length_a   1.000
_cell.length_b   1.000
_cell.length_c   1.000
_cell.angle_alpha   90.00
_cell.angle_beta   90.00
_cell.angle_gamma   90.00
#
_symmetry.space_group_name_H-M   'P 1'
#
loop_
_entity.id
_entity.type
_entity.pdbx_description
1 polymer ?
#
loop_
_entity_poly.entity_id
_entity_poly.type
_entity_poly.pdbx_seq_one_letter_code
_entity_poly.pdbx_strand_id
1 'polypeptide(L)'
;MVLKMNNMKVDPYWALKTELLEKVPTINNYKRDENGKLSFIDKNGKNIDEKSLTAEQQKLVKDFILVQYDITTGKNYLLKTKFFQKMK
;
A
#
# COMPACT_ATOMS: atom_id res chain seq x y z
N MET A 1 -6.49 0.50 -10.51
CA MET A 1 -7.33 0.77 -11.69
C MET A 1 -6.56 0.85 -13.02
N VAL A 2 -5.64 1.80 -13.25
CA VAL A 2 -4.95 1.98 -14.57
C VAL A 2 -4.10 0.77 -15.03
N LEU A 3 -3.50 0.01 -14.08
CA LEU A 3 -2.58 -1.07 -14.42
C LEU A 3 -3.29 -2.37 -14.83
N LYS A 4 -4.45 -2.67 -14.24
CA LYS A 4 -5.26 -3.87 -14.55
C LYS A 4 -5.90 -3.79 -15.94
N MET A 5 -6.25 -2.58 -16.38
CA MET A 5 -6.89 -2.35 -17.68
C MET A 5 -5.98 -2.64 -18.88
N ASN A 6 -4.66 -2.70 -18.71
CA ASN A 6 -3.69 -2.79 -19.80
C ASN A 6 -2.94 -4.12 -19.89
N ASN A 7 -3.35 -5.15 -19.13
CA ASN A 7 -2.66 -6.46 -19.08
C ASN A 7 -1.13 -6.34 -18.84
N MET A 8 -0.70 -5.25 -18.20
CA MET A 8 0.70 -4.94 -18.00
C MET A 8 1.25 -5.79 -16.86
N LYS A 9 2.40 -6.45 -17.09
CA LYS A 9 3.16 -7.10 -16.01
C LYS A 9 3.64 -6.02 -15.03
N VAL A 10 3.02 -5.99 -13.86
CA VAL A 10 3.40 -5.12 -12.74
C VAL A 10 4.30 -5.86 -11.78
N ASP A 11 5.13 -5.13 -11.05
CA ASP A 11 5.82 -5.70 -9.90
C ASP A 11 4.84 -5.94 -8.72
N PRO A 12 5.21 -6.82 -7.78
CA PRO A 12 4.42 -7.08 -6.57
C PRO A 12 4.02 -5.84 -5.78
N TYR A 13 4.84 -4.78 -5.76
CA TYR A 13 4.51 -3.53 -5.09
C TYR A 13 3.31 -2.82 -5.71
N TRP A 14 3.31 -2.64 -7.03
CA TRP A 14 2.18 -2.04 -7.74
C TRP A 14 0.92 -2.91 -7.71
N ALA A 15 1.08 -4.23 -7.66
CA ALA A 15 -0.04 -5.15 -7.45
C ALA A 15 -0.70 -4.91 -6.08
N LEU A 16 0.08 -4.90 -5.01
CA LEU A 16 -0.41 -4.62 -3.65
C LEU A 16 -1.08 -3.25 -3.55
N LYS A 17 -0.44 -2.21 -4.08
CA LYS A 17 -1.01 -0.85 -4.09
C LYS A 17 -2.32 -0.78 -4.87
N THR A 18 -2.41 -1.49 -6.00
CA THR A 18 -3.64 -1.55 -6.80
C THR A 18 -4.75 -2.27 -6.05
N GLU A 19 -4.45 -3.40 -5.42
CA GLU A 19 -5.41 -4.16 -4.63
C GLU A 19 -5.92 -3.35 -3.42
N LEU A 20 -5.03 -2.62 -2.75
CA LEU A 20 -5.40 -1.71 -1.65
C LEU A 20 -6.41 -0.65 -2.13
N LEU A 21 -6.14 0.01 -3.25
CA LEU A 21 -7.03 1.04 -3.80
C LEU A 21 -8.35 0.48 -4.33
N GLU A 22 -8.37 -0.77 -4.83
CA GLU A 22 -9.59 -1.42 -5.32
C GLU A 22 -10.47 -1.93 -4.18
N LYS A 23 -9.88 -2.55 -3.15
CA LYS A 23 -10.63 -3.15 -2.03
C LYS A 23 -10.90 -2.19 -0.88
N VAL A 24 -10.12 -1.10 -0.79
CA VAL A 24 -10.30 -0.06 0.22
C VAL A 24 -10.51 1.29 -0.48
N PRO A 25 -11.64 1.49 -1.20
CA PRO A 25 -11.91 2.73 -1.94
C PRO A 25 -12.00 3.96 -1.01
N THR A 26 -12.18 3.73 0.29
CA THR A 26 -12.11 4.75 1.33
C THR A 26 -10.72 5.38 1.38
N ILE A 27 -9.65 4.61 1.14
CA ILE A 27 -8.27 5.12 1.12
C ILE A 27 -8.03 5.84 -0.20
N ASN A 28 -7.80 7.15 -0.11
CA ASN A 28 -7.43 7.97 -1.26
C ASN A 28 -5.92 8.22 -1.32
N ASN A 29 -5.31 8.48 -0.17
CA ASN A 29 -3.88 8.71 -0.05
C ASN A 29 -3.38 8.31 1.35
N TYR A 30 -2.08 8.38 1.57
CA TYR A 30 -1.48 8.24 2.90
C TYR A 30 -0.54 9.40 3.19
N LYS A 31 -0.46 9.77 4.46
CA LYS A 31 0.50 10.71 5.01
C LYS A 31 1.50 9.95 5.85
N ARG A 32 2.72 10.47 5.89
CA ARG A 32 3.77 9.99 6.78
C ARG A 32 4.11 11.09 7.76
N ASP A 33 4.17 10.76 9.04
CA ASP A 33 4.64 11.69 10.07
C ASP A 33 6.17 11.69 10.18
N GLU A 34 6.69 12.59 11.03
CA GLU A 34 8.12 12.74 11.28
C GLU A 34 8.75 11.47 11.89
N ASN A 35 7.96 10.62 12.52
CA ASN A 35 8.39 9.35 13.12
C ASN A 35 8.30 8.17 12.12
N GLY A 36 7.91 8.43 10.87
CA GLY A 36 7.76 7.40 9.84
C GLY A 36 6.46 6.60 9.94
N LYS A 37 5.54 6.96 10.83
CA LYS A 37 4.21 6.34 10.93
C LYS A 37 3.34 6.77 9.77
N LEU A 38 2.67 5.79 9.17
CA LEU A 38 1.75 6.01 8.06
C LEU A 38 0.33 6.19 8.60
N SER A 39 -0.35 7.23 8.13
CA SER A 39 -1.77 7.48 8.37
C SER A 39 -2.50 7.53 7.04
N PHE A 40 -3.56 6.76 6.91
CA PHE A 40 -4.36 6.74 5.68
C PHE A 40 -5.44 7.81 5.75
N ILE A 41 -5.63 8.52 4.65
CA ILE A 41 -6.66 9.56 4.54
C ILE A 41 -7.66 9.21 3.45
N ASP A 42 -8.91 9.59 3.71
CA ASP A 42 -9.99 9.48 2.75
C ASP A 42 -9.94 10.59 1.69
N LYS A 43 -10.91 10.56 0.77
CA LYS A 43 -11.05 11.57 -0.29
C LYS A 43 -11.29 12.99 0.25
N ASN A 44 -11.80 13.11 1.47
CA ASN A 44 -12.05 14.36 2.16
C ASN A 44 -10.84 14.83 2.99
N GLY A 45 -9.74 14.08 2.96
CA GLY A 45 -8.53 14.36 3.73
C GLY A 45 -8.63 13.98 5.21
N LYS A 46 -9.68 13.26 5.62
CA LYS A 46 -9.88 12.79 6.99
C LYS A 46 -9.13 11.48 7.22
N ASN A 47 -8.52 11.35 8.40
CA ASN A 47 -7.87 10.09 8.79
C ASN A 47 -8.90 8.96 8.86
N ILE A 48 -8.53 7.83 8.28
CA ILE A 48 -9.32 6.61 8.31
C ILE A 48 -8.98 5.88 9.61
N ASP A 49 -10.00 5.55 10.39
CA ASP A 49 -9.82 4.65 11.53
C ASP A 49 -9.68 3.22 10.99
N GLU A 50 -8.52 2.58 11.21
CA GLU A 50 -8.29 1.19 10.81
C GLU A 50 -9.32 0.23 11.41
N LYS A 51 -9.89 0.54 12.58
CA LYS A 51 -10.93 -0.28 13.20
C LYS A 51 -12.25 -0.26 12.44
N SER A 52 -12.48 0.77 11.62
CA SER A 52 -13.67 0.86 10.76
C SER A 52 -13.57 0.00 9.50
N LEU A 53 -12.39 -0.52 9.19
CA LEU A 53 -12.12 -1.37 8.04
C LEU A 53 -12.47 -2.83 8.34
N THR A 54 -12.85 -3.57 7.31
CA THR A 54 -13.04 -5.03 7.43
C THR A 54 -11.70 -5.73 7.68
N ALA A 55 -11.73 -6.97 8.18
CA ALA A 55 -10.51 -7.73 8.45
C ALA A 55 -9.60 -7.87 7.21
N GLU A 56 -10.17 -8.05 6.02
CA GLU A 56 -9.41 -8.11 4.76
C GLU A 56 -8.76 -6.77 4.42
N GLN A 57 -9.48 -5.67 4.59
CA GLN A 57 -8.98 -4.32 4.33
C GLN A 57 -7.86 -3.96 5.31
N GLN A 58 -8.01 -4.30 6.59
CA GLN A 58 -6.96 -4.13 7.60
C GLN A 58 -5.70 -4.90 7.26
N LYS A 59 -5.83 -6.12 6.73
CA LYS A 59 -4.69 -6.93 6.29
C LYS A 59 -3.93 -6.22 5.16
N LEU A 60 -4.63 -5.76 4.12
CA LEU A 60 -4.02 -5.04 3.00
C LEU A 60 -3.33 -3.75 3.45
N VAL A 61 -3.96 -3.01 4.36
CA VAL A 61 -3.37 -1.81 4.97
C VAL A 61 -2.07 -2.15 5.71
N LYS A 62 -2.07 -3.20 6.53
CA LYS A 62 -0.88 -3.66 7.26
C LYS A 62 0.23 -4.11 6.32
N ASP A 63 -0.09 -4.89 5.29
CA ASP A 63 0.87 -5.33 4.29
C ASP A 63 1.51 -4.12 3.61
N PHE A 64 0.72 -3.10 3.24
CA PHE A 64 1.24 -1.87 2.66
C PHE A 64 2.11 -1.06 3.64
N ILE A 65 1.71 -0.95 4.91
CA ILE A 65 2.53 -0.30 5.96
C ILE A 65 3.88 -0.98 6.09
N LEU A 66 3.91 -2.32 6.16
CA LEU A 66 5.15 -3.09 6.34
C LEU A 66 6.10 -2.90 5.16
N VAL A 67 5.58 -2.94 3.93
CA VAL A 67 6.37 -2.69 2.73
C VAL A 67 6.95 -1.28 2.74
N GLN A 68 6.12 -0.27 3.03
CA GLN A 68 6.57 1.12 3.10
C GLN A 68 7.58 1.36 4.23
N TYR A 69 7.42 0.70 5.37
CA TYR A 69 8.36 0.78 6.48
C TYR A 69 9.71 0.19 6.07
N ASP A 70 9.72 -1.02 5.50
CA ASP A 70 10.96 -1.72 5.11
C ASP A 70 11.83 -0.90 4.15
N ILE A 71 11.21 -0.24 3.17
CA ILE A 71 11.92 0.52 2.12
C ILE A 71 12.30 1.95 2.51
N THR A 72 11.94 2.42 3.71
CA THR A 72 12.26 3.80 4.11
C THR A 72 12.97 3.94 5.42
N THR A 73 12.57 3.15 6.43
CA THR A 73 13.12 3.23 7.79
C THR A 73 13.65 1.87 8.25
N GLY A 74 13.15 0.79 7.63
CA GLY A 74 13.59 -0.57 7.87
C GLY A 74 14.91 -0.90 7.18
N LYS A 75 15.12 -2.20 6.94
CA LYS A 75 16.43 -2.73 6.50
C LYS A 75 16.48 -3.05 5.02
N ASN A 76 15.51 -2.57 4.25
CA ASN A 76 15.43 -2.80 2.80
C ASN A 76 15.49 -4.29 2.43
N TYR A 77 14.80 -5.15 3.19
CA TYR A 77 14.76 -6.58 2.91
C TYR A 77 14.14 -6.86 1.53
N LEU A 78 13.06 -6.16 1.18
CA LEU A 78 12.36 -6.36 -0.08
C LEU A 78 13.19 -5.92 -1.29
N LEU A 79 14.10 -4.95 -1.13
CA LEU A 79 15.04 -4.55 -2.20
C LEU A 79 16.04 -5.66 -2.57
N LYS A 80 16.28 -6.61 -1.66
CA LYS A 80 17.15 -7.78 -1.90
C LYS A 80 16.42 -8.93 -2.61
N THR A 81 15.15 -8.73 -2.95
CA THR A 81 14.30 -9.70 -3.62
C THR A 81 13.83 -9.15 -4.97
N LYS A 82 12.96 -9.89 -5.67
CA LYS A 82 12.33 -9.44 -6.91
C LYS A 82 11.04 -8.62 -6.66
N PHE A 83 10.77 -8.19 -5.43
CA PHE A 83 9.50 -7.56 -5.04
C PHE A 83 9.19 -6.24 -5.79
N PHE A 84 10.21 -5.51 -6.21
CA PHE A 84 10.08 -4.28 -7.00
C PHE A 84 10.49 -4.45 -8.47
N GLN A 85 10.66 -5.69 -8.92
CA GLN A 85 11.03 -6.00 -10.30
C GLN A 85 9.79 -6.46 -11.05
N LYS A 86 9.62 -6.00 -12.29
CA LYS A 86 8.54 -6.50 -13.16
C LYS A 86 8.72 -8.00 -13.35
N MET A 87 7.63 -8.75 -13.19
CA MET A 87 7.64 -10.17 -13.48
C MET A 87 7.93 -10.39 -14.96
N LYS A 88 8.85 -11.31 -15.28
CA LYS A 88 9.26 -11.62 -16.66
C LYS A 88 8.16 -12.32 -17.44
#